data_AF-A0A318YHG9-F1
#
_entry.id   AF-A0A318YHG9-F1
#
_cell.length_a   1.000
_cell.length_b   1.000
_cell.length_c   1.000
_cell.angle_alpha   90.00
_cell.angle_beta   90.00
_cell.angle_gamma   90.00
#
_symmetry.space_group_name_H-M   'P 1'
#
loop_
_entity.id
_entity.type
_entity.pdbx_description
1 polymer ?
#
loop_
_entity_poly.entity_id
_entity_poly.type
_entity_poly.pdbx_seq_one_letter_code
_entity_poly.pdbx_strand_id
1 'polypeptide(L)'
;MSLDFAKWELPGDSPSQQVPEVLLLAAVFLGLLLAVYTHAYVFATLIATQTPNPILNSSLSRQDFRGLSVSVFHRLAKIYVISIFPMKDFSPLKCGLLNLTVELLLSYLRVANVLKILRPHSKTLPYSRCIPTWSMWSKTFPSILLYSTASSICFYLPTYLIQLACALDERLEVSETVQFTSLLGTIMVLYFGMVVPTYAIFIRVTASAQRGESMTIRGAWQGFSWSSRVHFFKLLGEVLFLEAGVTVVMVLSVFALGHPTVHDDVFQLFVKYFS
;
A
#
# COMPACT_ATOMS: atom_id res chain seq x y z
N MET A 1 10.36 -30.69 -61.83
CA MET A 1 9.71 -31.29 -60.65
C MET A 1 10.57 -30.95 -59.45
N SER A 2 9.96 -30.53 -58.33
CA SER A 2 10.56 -30.05 -57.07
C SER A 2 10.96 -28.57 -57.04
N LEU A 3 10.64 -27.75 -56.05
CA LEU A 3 9.50 -27.59 -55.12
C LEU A 3 9.82 -26.25 -54.43
N ASP A 4 8.94 -25.26 -54.57
CA ASP A 4 9.09 -23.94 -53.94
C ASP A 4 9.11 -24.09 -52.42
N PHE A 5 10.16 -23.60 -51.75
CA PHE A 5 10.15 -23.39 -50.31
C PHE A 5 9.26 -22.20 -50.00
N ALA A 6 7.97 -22.50 -49.81
CA ALA A 6 6.99 -21.58 -49.26
C ALA A 6 7.49 -21.06 -47.90
N LYS A 7 7.72 -19.76 -47.88
CA LYS A 7 7.83 -18.89 -46.71
C LYS A 7 6.63 -19.17 -45.80
N TRP A 8 6.88 -19.84 -44.66
CA TRP A 8 5.91 -19.98 -43.59
C TRP A 8 5.76 -18.63 -42.88
N GLU A 9 4.94 -17.75 -43.44
CA GLU A 9 4.32 -16.67 -42.68
C GLU A 9 3.08 -17.25 -42.00
N LEU A 10 3.14 -17.41 -40.67
CA LEU A 10 1.95 -17.68 -39.86
C LEU A 10 1.05 -16.44 -39.89
N PRO A 11 -0.26 -16.60 -40.12
CA PRO A 11 -1.19 -15.50 -40.25
C PRO A 11 -1.58 -14.96 -38.87
N GLY A 12 -1.39 -13.65 -38.66
CA GLY A 12 -2.50 -12.87 -38.11
C GLY A 12 -2.46 -12.41 -36.65
N ASP A 13 -1.36 -12.45 -35.91
CA ASP A 13 -1.28 -11.73 -34.63
C ASP A 13 -0.51 -10.42 -34.81
N SER A 14 -1.25 -9.37 -35.17
CA SER A 14 -0.72 -8.02 -35.16
C SER A 14 -0.39 -7.63 -33.71
N PRO A 15 0.86 -7.28 -33.37
CA PRO A 15 1.25 -6.89 -32.00
C PRO A 15 0.53 -5.63 -31.49
N SER A 16 -0.28 -4.96 -32.32
CA SER A 16 -1.10 -3.82 -31.96
C SER A 16 -2.40 -4.18 -31.21
N GLN A 17 -2.87 -5.43 -31.28
CA GLN A 17 -4.19 -5.82 -30.73
C GLN A 17 -4.11 -6.45 -29.32
N GLN A 18 -2.96 -7.03 -28.94
CA GLN A 18 -2.73 -7.58 -27.59
C GLN A 18 -2.49 -6.49 -26.53
N VAL A 19 -1.88 -5.36 -26.91
CA VAL A 19 -1.59 -4.24 -26.00
C VAL A 19 -2.87 -3.70 -25.32
N PRO A 20 -3.97 -3.40 -26.04
CA PRO A 20 -5.19 -2.88 -25.40
C PRO A 20 -5.90 -3.90 -24.49
N GLU A 21 -5.89 -5.19 -24.81
CA GLU A 21 -6.53 -6.22 -23.97
C GLU A 21 -5.76 -6.45 -22.66
N VAL A 22 -4.43 -6.48 -22.71
CA VAL A 22 -3.59 -6.60 -21.52
C VAL A 22 -3.68 -5.34 -20.64
N LEU A 23 -3.73 -4.16 -21.25
CA LEU A 23 -3.93 -2.90 -20.52
C LEU A 23 -5.29 -2.86 -19.82
N LEU A 24 -6.33 -3.37 -20.47
CA LEU A 24 -7.67 -3.49 -19.91
C LEU A 24 -7.69 -4.48 -18.75
N LEU A 25 -7.06 -5.65 -18.90
CA LEU A 25 -6.97 -6.65 -17.84
C LEU A 25 -6.19 -6.12 -16.63
N ALA A 26 -5.07 -5.45 -16.87
CA ALA A 26 -4.27 -4.80 -15.83
C ALA A 26 -5.05 -3.69 -15.10
N ALA A 27 -5.83 -2.90 -15.84
CA ALA A 27 -6.70 -1.87 -15.27
C ALA A 27 -7.85 -2.48 -14.43
N VAL A 28 -8.45 -3.58 -14.88
CA VAL A 28 -9.50 -4.31 -14.14
C VAL A 28 -8.93 -4.93 -12.86
N PHE A 29 -7.76 -5.57 -12.94
CA PHE A 29 -7.06 -6.10 -11.76
C PHE A 29 -6.73 -4.97 -10.79
N LEU A 30 -6.10 -3.89 -11.25
CA LEU A 30 -5.79 -2.71 -10.44
C LEU A 30 -7.05 -2.14 -9.77
N GLY A 31 -8.16 -2.06 -10.50
CA GLY A 31 -9.46 -1.63 -9.98
C GLY A 31 -9.99 -2.54 -8.87
N LEU A 32 -9.97 -3.86 -9.07
CA LEU A 32 -10.39 -4.86 -8.08
C LEU A 32 -9.51 -4.78 -6.81
N LEU A 33 -8.22 -4.51 -6.98
CA LEU A 33 -7.27 -4.43 -5.89
C LEU A 33 -7.42 -3.15 -5.09
N LEU A 34 -7.60 -2.01 -5.74
CA LEU A 34 -7.96 -0.77 -5.05
C LEU A 34 -9.29 -0.91 -4.30
N ALA A 35 -10.23 -1.67 -4.85
CA ALA A 35 -11.50 -2.01 -4.21
C ALA A 35 -11.32 -2.84 -2.93
N VAL A 36 -10.60 -3.97 -3.00
CA VAL A 36 -10.32 -4.83 -1.83
C VAL A 36 -9.46 -4.10 -0.79
N TYR A 37 -8.44 -3.37 -1.25
CA TYR A 37 -7.57 -2.54 -0.42
C TYR A 37 -8.38 -1.51 0.36
N THR A 38 -9.27 -0.79 -0.32
CA THR A 38 -10.08 0.23 0.35
C THR A 38 -11.09 -0.39 1.29
N HIS A 39 -11.72 -1.50 0.90
CA HIS A 39 -12.65 -2.21 1.77
C HIS A 39 -11.96 -2.61 3.08
N ALA A 40 -10.79 -3.23 3.02
CA ALA A 40 -10.07 -3.61 4.22
C ALA A 40 -9.58 -2.40 5.05
N TYR A 41 -9.18 -1.29 4.43
CA TYR A 41 -8.83 -0.05 5.14
C TYR A 41 -10.03 0.60 5.84
N VAL A 42 -11.23 0.50 5.26
CA VAL A 42 -12.50 0.90 5.90
C VAL A 42 -12.73 0.05 7.15
N PHE A 43 -12.65 -1.27 7.04
CA PHE A 43 -12.82 -2.18 8.17
C PHE A 43 -11.74 -1.98 9.25
N ALA A 44 -10.49 -1.76 8.86
CA ALA A 44 -9.41 -1.45 9.80
C ALA A 44 -9.70 -0.17 10.57
N THR A 45 -10.18 0.87 9.88
CA THR A 45 -10.57 2.15 10.50
C THR A 45 -11.71 1.95 11.50
N LEU A 46 -12.69 1.11 11.17
CA LEU A 46 -13.80 0.80 12.06
C LEU A 46 -13.35 -0.02 13.28
N ILE A 47 -12.57 -1.08 13.09
CA ILE A 47 -12.03 -1.90 14.20
C ILE A 47 -11.18 -1.06 15.15
N ALA A 48 -10.36 -0.16 14.63
CA ALA A 48 -9.51 0.71 15.45
C ALA A 48 -10.33 1.70 16.29
N THR A 49 -11.51 2.11 15.81
CA THR A 49 -12.37 3.08 16.49
C THR A 49 -13.46 2.47 17.36
N GLN A 50 -13.75 1.17 17.21
CA GLN A 50 -14.69 0.46 18.08
C GLN A 50 -14.16 0.36 19.52
N THR A 51 -15.01 0.72 20.47
CA THR A 51 -14.87 0.39 21.89
C THR A 51 -15.19 -1.11 22.10
N PRO A 52 -14.83 -1.74 23.25
CA PRO A 52 -14.82 -3.19 23.43
C PRO A 52 -16.16 -3.93 23.28
N ASN A 53 -17.25 -3.22 22.98
CA ASN A 53 -18.54 -3.81 22.69
C ASN A 53 -19.28 -2.94 21.66
N PRO A 54 -19.41 -3.42 20.43
CA PRO A 54 -20.67 -3.28 19.75
C PRO A 54 -21.06 -4.60 19.10
N ILE A 55 -22.32 -4.99 19.31
CA ILE A 55 -23.04 -5.98 18.51
C ILE A 55 -22.72 -5.70 17.04
N LEU A 56 -22.12 -6.70 16.38
CA LEU A 56 -21.65 -6.68 15.00
C LEU A 56 -22.87 -6.57 14.07
N ASN A 57 -23.45 -5.37 13.98
CA ASN A 57 -24.64 -5.14 13.18
C ASN A 57 -24.30 -5.35 11.70
N SER A 58 -25.17 -6.10 11.04
CA SER A 58 -25.20 -6.41 9.59
C SER A 58 -25.22 -5.18 8.66
N SER A 59 -25.18 -3.96 9.20
CA SER A 59 -25.07 -2.71 8.44
C SER A 59 -23.64 -2.37 7.96
N LEU A 60 -22.63 -3.13 8.40
CA LEU A 60 -21.25 -3.03 7.91
C LEU A 60 -21.13 -3.35 6.40
N SER A 61 -21.99 -4.21 5.85
CA SER A 61 -22.02 -4.57 4.42
C SER A 61 -22.56 -3.45 3.50
N ARG A 62 -23.06 -2.33 4.05
CA ARG A 62 -23.53 -1.17 3.26
C ARG A 62 -22.54 0.01 3.29
N GLN A 63 -21.34 -0.19 3.83
CA GLN A 63 -20.29 0.84 3.90
C GLN A 63 -19.22 0.71 2.81
N ASP A 64 -19.51 -0.09 1.79
CA ASP A 64 -18.61 -0.41 0.69
C ASP A 64 -18.04 0.86 0.04
N PHE A 65 -16.72 0.90 -0.10
CA PHE A 65 -15.94 1.93 -0.80
C PHE A 65 -15.89 3.34 -0.19
N ARG A 66 -16.27 3.53 1.08
CA ARG A 66 -16.07 4.82 1.75
C ARG A 66 -14.59 5.20 1.78
N GLY A 67 -14.28 6.40 1.31
CA GLY A 67 -12.89 6.87 1.25
C GLY A 67 -12.08 6.39 0.04
N LEU A 68 -12.60 5.47 -0.79
CA LEU A 68 -11.92 4.96 -2.00
C LEU A 68 -11.35 6.10 -2.83
N SER A 69 -12.22 7.04 -3.22
CA SER A 69 -11.83 8.17 -4.08
C SER A 69 -10.71 9.01 -3.49
N VAL A 70 -10.69 9.22 -2.17
CA VAL A 70 -9.68 10.03 -1.49
C VAL A 70 -8.37 9.24 -1.37
N SER A 71 -8.45 7.94 -1.11
CA SER A 71 -7.30 7.04 -1.07
C SER A 71 -6.64 6.89 -2.45
N VAL A 72 -7.44 6.71 -3.51
CA VAL A 72 -6.98 6.67 -4.91
C VAL A 72 -6.29 7.99 -5.25
N PHE A 73 -6.95 9.12 -4.97
CA PHE A 73 -6.38 10.45 -5.25
C PHE A 73 -5.08 10.69 -4.48
N HIS A 74 -5.03 10.31 -3.21
CA HIS A 74 -3.80 10.37 -2.41
C HIS A 74 -2.67 9.54 -3.05
N ARG A 75 -2.94 8.30 -3.48
CA ARG A 75 -1.93 7.44 -4.12
C ARG A 75 -1.46 8.02 -5.45
N LEU A 76 -2.37 8.49 -6.30
CA LEU A 76 -2.04 9.12 -7.58
C LEU A 76 -1.23 10.40 -7.38
N ALA A 77 -1.63 11.27 -6.45
CA ALA A 77 -0.90 12.47 -6.10
C ALA A 77 0.50 12.14 -5.58
N LYS A 78 0.65 11.11 -4.76
CA LYS A 78 1.94 10.63 -4.27
C LYS A 78 2.84 10.17 -5.43
N ILE A 79 2.33 9.31 -6.30
CA ILE A 79 3.07 8.81 -7.48
C ILE A 79 3.50 9.98 -8.36
N TYR A 80 2.58 10.90 -8.64
CA TYR A 80 2.86 12.10 -9.43
C TYR A 80 3.97 12.95 -8.81
N VAL A 81 3.87 13.32 -7.54
CA VAL A 81 4.88 14.15 -6.88
C VAL A 81 6.23 13.45 -6.83
N ILE A 82 6.27 12.16 -6.52
CA ILE A 82 7.51 11.35 -6.51
C ILE A 82 8.14 11.28 -7.90
N SER A 83 7.33 11.15 -8.97
CA SER A 83 7.81 11.02 -10.35
C SER A 83 8.47 12.29 -10.91
N ILE A 84 8.24 13.45 -10.30
CA ILE A 84 8.89 14.72 -10.69
C ILE A 84 10.40 14.70 -10.34
N PHE A 85 10.81 13.87 -9.37
CA PHE A 85 12.19 13.83 -8.91
C PHE A 85 13.00 12.77 -9.68
N PRO A 86 14.19 13.10 -10.21
CA PRO A 86 15.04 12.15 -10.91
C PRO A 86 15.65 11.14 -9.93
N MET A 87 15.09 9.94 -9.86
CA MET A 87 15.48 8.91 -8.87
C MET A 87 16.83 8.24 -9.11
N LYS A 88 17.44 8.44 -10.30
CA LYS A 88 18.63 7.70 -10.73
C LYS A 88 19.85 7.90 -9.81
N ASP A 89 19.96 9.05 -9.16
CA ASP A 89 21.11 9.42 -8.32
C ASP A 89 20.78 9.45 -6.81
N PHE A 90 19.60 8.95 -6.43
CA PHE A 90 19.16 9.02 -5.04
C PHE A 90 19.60 7.78 -4.26
N SER A 91 20.29 7.99 -3.14
CA SER A 91 20.51 6.93 -2.17
C SER A 91 19.17 6.52 -1.53
N PRO A 92 19.01 5.28 -1.02
CA PRO A 92 17.76 4.84 -0.39
C PRO A 92 17.31 5.74 0.77
N LEU A 93 18.27 6.34 1.48
CA LEU A 93 17.98 7.30 2.55
C LEU A 93 17.36 8.59 2.00
N LYS A 94 17.88 9.13 0.88
CA LYS A 94 17.26 10.28 0.19
C LYS A 94 15.87 9.92 -0.32
N CYS A 95 15.68 8.72 -0.89
CA CYS A 95 14.36 8.22 -1.29
C CYS A 95 13.39 8.14 -0.10
N GLY A 96 13.86 7.67 1.05
CA GLY A 96 13.06 7.58 2.28
C GLY A 96 12.65 8.94 2.82
N LEU A 97 13.55 9.92 2.80
CA LEU A 97 13.25 11.31 3.19
C LEU A 97 12.29 11.99 2.22
N LEU A 98 12.46 11.77 0.91
CA LEU A 98 11.53 12.27 -0.10
C LEU A 98 10.15 11.66 0.08
N ASN A 99 10.06 10.34 0.23
CA ASN A 99 8.80 9.64 0.49
C ASN A 99 8.13 10.16 1.77
N LEU A 100 8.89 10.35 2.86
CA LEU A 100 8.38 10.93 4.10
C LEU A 100 7.83 12.35 3.88
N THR A 101 8.56 13.19 3.15
CA THR A 101 8.16 14.58 2.87
C THR A 101 6.87 14.63 2.06
N VAL A 102 6.75 13.79 1.03
CA VAL A 102 5.53 13.69 0.21
C VAL A 102 4.36 13.18 1.04
N GLU A 103 4.57 12.18 1.90
CA GLU A 103 3.54 11.66 2.81
C GLU A 103 3.06 12.73 3.81
N LEU A 104 3.96 13.57 4.31
CA LEU A 104 3.61 14.67 5.21
C LEU A 104 2.88 15.79 4.46
N LEU A 105 3.29 16.10 3.22
CA LEU A 105 2.60 17.07 2.35
C LEU A 105 1.17 16.63 2.05
N LEU A 106 0.96 15.33 1.79
CA LEU A 106 -0.34 14.73 1.49
C LEU A 106 -1.09 14.26 2.75
N SER A 107 -0.56 14.51 3.95
CA SER A 107 -1.15 14.08 5.23
C SER A 107 -2.58 14.56 5.41
N TYR A 108 -2.90 15.73 4.88
CA TYR A 108 -4.23 16.32 4.94
C TYR A 108 -5.29 15.45 4.24
N LEU A 109 -4.94 14.83 3.12
CA LEU A 109 -5.81 13.88 2.41
C LEU A 109 -6.01 12.59 3.20
N ARG A 110 -4.98 12.10 3.91
CA ARG A 110 -5.10 10.92 4.79
C ARG A 110 -6.08 11.17 5.93
N VAL A 111 -6.00 12.33 6.58
CA VAL A 111 -6.95 12.73 7.64
C VAL A 111 -8.36 12.84 7.07
N ALA A 112 -8.52 13.51 5.92
CA ALA A 112 -9.80 13.63 5.24
C ALA A 112 -10.40 12.26 4.89
N ASN A 113 -9.55 11.30 4.51
CA ASN A 113 -9.98 9.93 4.22
C ASN A 113 -10.55 9.23 5.46
N VAL A 114 -9.86 9.29 6.60
CA VAL A 114 -10.34 8.71 7.86
C VAL A 114 -11.66 9.36 8.30
N LEU A 115 -11.77 10.68 8.22
CA LEU A 115 -13.03 11.38 8.53
C LEU A 115 -14.18 10.97 7.62
N LYS A 116 -13.90 10.77 6.32
CA LYS A 116 -14.90 10.33 5.34
C LYS A 116 -15.40 8.92 5.65
N ILE A 117 -14.54 8.05 6.18
CA ILE A 117 -14.91 6.70 6.62
C ILE A 117 -15.76 6.75 7.90
N LEU A 118 -15.34 7.56 8.89
CA LEU A 118 -15.98 7.59 10.21
C LEU A 118 -17.36 8.24 10.25
N ARG A 119 -17.73 9.08 9.27
CA ARG A 119 -19.03 9.76 9.30
C ARG A 119 -20.18 8.89 8.79
N PRO A 120 -21.29 8.76 9.55
CA PRO A 120 -22.50 8.14 9.05
C PRO A 120 -23.14 9.01 7.94
N HIS A 121 -23.80 8.35 6.97
CA HIS A 121 -24.42 8.98 5.81
C HIS A 121 -25.66 9.77 6.23
N SER A 122 -25.48 11.04 6.63
CA SER A 122 -26.58 11.98 6.79
C SER A 122 -26.81 12.69 5.46
N LYS A 123 -28.00 12.51 4.88
CA LYS A 123 -28.40 13.05 3.57
C LYS A 123 -28.44 14.59 3.49
N THR A 124 -28.17 15.30 4.59
CA THR A 124 -28.42 16.75 4.71
C THR A 124 -27.18 17.62 4.95
N LEU A 125 -25.96 17.07 4.91
CA LEU A 125 -24.75 17.86 5.22
C LEU A 125 -23.83 18.07 4.02
N PRO A 126 -23.33 19.31 3.82
CA PRO A 126 -22.49 19.66 2.67
C PRO A 126 -21.11 18.99 2.74
N TYR A 127 -20.58 18.67 1.55
CA TYR A 127 -19.27 18.04 1.31
C TYR A 127 -18.11 18.81 1.98
N SER A 128 -18.26 20.13 2.18
CA SER A 128 -17.30 21.03 2.80
C SER A 128 -16.90 20.65 4.23
N ARG A 129 -17.74 19.91 4.97
CA ARG A 129 -17.38 19.46 6.33
C ARG A 129 -16.42 18.26 6.34
N CYS A 130 -16.11 17.62 5.21
CA CYS A 130 -15.13 16.51 5.16
C CYS A 130 -13.67 16.99 5.20
N ILE A 131 -13.48 18.31 5.10
CA ILE A 131 -12.18 18.98 5.10
C ILE A 131 -11.71 19.12 6.57
N PRO A 132 -10.51 18.61 6.93
CA PRO A 132 -9.96 18.78 8.26
C PRO A 132 -9.81 20.27 8.63
N THR A 133 -10.32 20.71 9.77
CA THR A 133 -9.93 22.05 10.25
C THR A 133 -8.46 22.06 10.63
N TRP A 134 -7.79 23.21 10.52
CA TRP A 134 -6.37 23.34 10.91
C TRP A 134 -6.12 22.85 12.35
N SER A 135 -7.02 23.20 13.28
CA SER A 135 -6.96 22.74 14.68
C SER A 135 -7.05 21.22 14.83
N MET A 136 -7.84 20.54 13.98
CA MET A 136 -7.96 19.09 14.02
C MET A 136 -6.73 18.42 13.37
N TRP A 137 -6.25 18.97 12.25
CA TRP A 137 -5.05 18.49 11.58
C TRP A 137 -3.83 18.61 12.50
N SER A 138 -3.64 19.74 13.18
CA SER A 138 -2.49 19.94 14.08
C SER A 138 -2.50 18.99 15.28
N LYS A 139 -3.68 18.69 15.84
CA LYS A 139 -3.83 17.66 16.90
C LYS A 139 -3.48 16.25 16.40
N THR A 140 -3.76 15.96 15.14
CA THR A 140 -3.56 14.64 14.53
C THR A 140 -2.14 14.48 13.98
N PHE A 141 -1.49 15.58 13.61
CA PHE A 141 -0.20 15.63 12.93
C PHE A 141 0.89 14.78 13.61
N PRO A 142 1.08 14.81 14.95
CA PRO A 142 2.10 13.97 15.60
C PRO A 142 1.91 12.48 15.34
N SER A 143 0.66 12.00 15.33
CA SER A 143 0.35 10.60 15.06
C SER A 143 0.59 10.23 13.59
N ILE A 144 0.37 11.16 12.66
CA ILE A 144 0.67 10.98 11.24
C ILE A 144 2.17 10.94 11.02
N LEU A 145 2.91 11.89 11.62
CA LEU A 145 4.36 11.93 11.54
C LEU A 145 4.97 10.62 12.03
N LEU A 146 4.48 10.11 13.16
CA LEU A 146 4.91 8.82 13.71
C LEU A 146 4.65 7.68 12.72
N TYR A 147 3.44 7.59 12.17
CA TYR A 147 3.07 6.56 11.19
C TYR A 147 3.88 6.67 9.88
N SER A 148 4.00 7.86 9.29
CA SER A 148 4.75 8.06 8.05
C SER A 148 6.24 7.79 8.23
N THR A 149 6.80 8.14 9.40
CA THR A 149 8.19 7.82 9.75
C THR A 149 8.38 6.32 9.89
N ALA A 150 7.50 5.63 10.63
CA ALA A 150 7.53 4.18 10.76
C ALA A 150 7.42 3.49 9.39
N SER A 151 6.54 3.98 8.52
CA SER A 151 6.39 3.46 7.16
C SER A 151 7.65 3.66 6.33
N SER A 152 8.28 4.83 6.37
CA SER A 152 9.55 5.06 5.65
C SER A 152 10.68 4.20 6.21
N ILE A 153 10.83 4.09 7.53
CA ILE A 153 11.84 3.24 8.16
C ILE A 153 11.67 1.79 7.72
N CYS A 154 10.44 1.28 7.73
CA CYS A 154 10.12 -0.11 7.39
C CYS A 154 10.67 -0.55 6.03
N PHE A 155 10.64 0.32 5.01
CA PHE A 155 11.08 -0.02 3.66
C PHE A 155 12.52 0.43 3.36
N TYR A 156 12.89 1.64 3.77
CA TYR A 156 14.16 2.24 3.36
C TYR A 156 15.33 1.89 4.28
N LEU A 157 15.08 1.62 5.57
CA LEU A 157 16.16 1.27 6.51
C LEU A 157 16.78 -0.10 6.18
N PRO A 158 16.01 -1.20 5.99
CA PRO A 158 16.60 -2.49 5.62
C PRO A 158 17.38 -2.41 4.31
N THR A 159 16.82 -1.73 3.31
CA THR A 159 17.47 -1.52 2.00
C THR A 159 18.79 -0.76 2.14
N TYR A 160 18.82 0.28 2.97
CA TYR A 160 20.03 1.06 3.23
C TYR A 160 21.10 0.23 3.96
N LEU A 161 20.72 -0.56 4.96
CA LEU A 161 21.65 -1.41 5.70
C LEU A 161 22.28 -2.48 4.80
N ILE A 162 21.50 -3.08 3.89
CA ILE A 162 22.04 -4.05 2.91
C ILE A 162 23.04 -3.36 1.98
N GLN A 163 22.72 -2.17 1.45
CA GLN A 163 23.65 -1.43 0.60
C GLN A 163 24.93 -1.03 1.35
N LEU A 164 24.81 -0.63 2.62
CA LEU A 164 25.95 -0.29 3.45
C LEU A 164 26.85 -1.52 3.70
N ALA A 165 26.25 -2.67 4.01
CA ALA A 165 26.98 -3.93 4.18
C ALA A 165 27.71 -4.34 2.89
N CYS A 166 27.05 -4.24 1.73
CA CYS A 166 27.68 -4.50 0.43
C CYS A 166 28.83 -3.51 0.13
N ALA A 167 28.71 -2.25 0.53
CA ALA A 167 29.73 -1.22 0.30
C ALA A 167 30.96 -1.38 1.21
N LEU A 168 30.80 -2.00 2.38
CA LEU A 168 31.88 -2.26 3.34
C LEU A 168 32.72 -3.51 3.00
N ASP A 169 32.48 -4.12 1.82
CA ASP A 169 33.14 -5.34 1.33
C ASP A 169 33.03 -6.55 2.28
N GLU A 170 32.10 -6.50 3.25
CA GLU A 170 31.55 -7.66 3.92
C GLU A 170 30.65 -8.39 2.93
N ARG A 171 31.22 -8.93 1.85
CA ARG A 171 30.57 -9.94 1.02
C ARG A 171 30.39 -11.18 1.86
N LEU A 172 29.35 -11.18 2.67
CA LEU A 172 28.72 -12.40 3.12
C LEU A 172 28.42 -13.19 1.85
N GLU A 173 29.09 -14.34 1.66
CA GLU A 173 28.86 -15.32 0.58
C GLU A 173 27.48 -15.99 0.76
N VAL A 174 26.45 -15.18 0.84
CA VAL A 174 25.08 -15.56 1.11
C VAL A 174 24.35 -15.45 -0.22
N SER A 175 23.70 -16.55 -0.61
CA SER A 175 22.89 -16.62 -1.82
C SER A 175 21.93 -15.43 -1.92
N GLU A 176 21.76 -14.87 -3.12
CA GLU A 176 20.83 -13.77 -3.41
C GLU A 176 19.41 -14.08 -2.91
N THR A 177 19.01 -15.36 -2.97
CA THR A 177 17.72 -15.84 -2.45
C THR A 177 17.57 -15.62 -0.95
N VAL A 178 18.63 -15.87 -0.18
CA VAL A 178 18.65 -15.70 1.28
C VAL A 178 18.65 -14.21 1.63
N GLN A 179 19.39 -13.38 0.87
CA GLN A 179 19.37 -11.93 1.07
C GLN A 179 18.00 -11.32 0.79
N PHE A 180 17.35 -11.72 -0.30
CA PHE A 180 16.00 -11.29 -0.65
C PHE A 180 14.98 -11.74 0.39
N THR A 181 15.03 -13.01 0.82
CA THR A 181 14.13 -13.55 1.84
C THR A 181 14.33 -12.85 3.19
N SER A 182 15.58 -12.57 3.57
CA SER A 182 15.93 -11.83 4.78
C SER A 182 15.42 -10.39 4.74
N LEU A 183 15.59 -9.70 3.60
CA LEU A 183 15.06 -8.36 3.38
C LEU A 183 13.53 -8.35 3.53
N LEU A 184 12.85 -9.26 2.83
CA LEU A 184 11.39 -9.35 2.88
C LEU A 184 10.90 -9.68 4.29
N GLY A 185 11.52 -10.66 4.96
CA GLY A 185 11.22 -11.00 6.35
C GLY A 185 11.41 -9.82 7.30
N THR A 186 12.50 -9.07 7.13
CA THR A 186 12.78 -7.86 7.93
C THR A 186 11.71 -6.79 7.71
N ILE A 187 11.34 -6.51 6.45
CA ILE A 187 10.26 -5.56 6.13
C ILE A 187 8.95 -6.01 6.77
N MET A 188 8.60 -7.29 6.70
CA MET A 188 7.38 -7.84 7.30
C MET A 188 7.36 -7.64 8.82
N VAL A 189 8.46 -7.99 9.51
CA VAL A 189 8.59 -7.82 10.96
C VAL A 189 8.48 -6.35 11.35
N LEU A 190 9.15 -5.45 10.64
CA LEU A 190 9.08 -4.00 10.88
C LEU A 190 7.68 -3.43 10.59
N TYR A 191 6.99 -3.94 9.57
CA TYR A 191 5.64 -3.51 9.21
C TYR A 191 4.65 -3.83 10.34
N PHE A 192 4.62 -5.08 10.80
CA PHE A 192 3.75 -5.47 11.91
C PHE A 192 4.20 -4.87 13.25
N GLY A 193 5.50 -4.73 13.49
CA GLY A 193 6.04 -4.20 14.74
C GLY A 193 5.86 -2.69 14.89
N MET A 194 5.91 -1.92 13.80
CA MET A 194 5.89 -0.45 13.84
C MET A 194 4.74 0.17 13.05
N VAL A 195 4.55 -0.22 11.79
CA VAL A 195 3.59 0.44 10.88
C VAL A 195 2.16 0.17 11.32
N VAL A 196 1.82 -1.07 11.63
CA VAL A 196 0.47 -1.46 12.06
C VAL A 196 0.04 -0.75 13.35
N PRO A 197 0.83 -0.77 14.45
CA PRO A 197 0.51 -0.03 15.68
C PRO A 197 0.35 1.47 15.47
N THR A 198 1.28 2.08 14.73
CA THR A 198 1.27 3.54 14.50
C THR A 198 0.08 3.94 13.63
N TYR A 199 -0.35 3.09 12.70
CA TYR A 199 -1.57 3.30 11.93
C TYR A 199 -2.83 3.25 12.79
N ALA A 200 -2.94 2.28 13.71
CA ALA A 200 -4.04 2.21 14.66
C ALA A 200 -4.11 3.46 15.56
N ILE A 201 -2.96 3.91 16.05
CA ILE A 201 -2.83 5.15 16.85
C ILE A 201 -3.34 6.34 16.03
N PHE A 202 -2.87 6.49 14.80
CA PHE A 202 -3.28 7.58 13.91
C PHE A 202 -4.80 7.62 13.73
N ILE A 203 -5.43 6.48 13.41
CA ILE A 203 -6.89 6.40 13.25
C ILE A 203 -7.61 6.86 14.54
N ARG A 204 -7.19 6.36 15.69
CA ARG A 204 -7.82 6.64 16.98
C ARG A 204 -7.67 8.09 17.40
N VAL A 205 -6.47 8.66 17.23
CA VAL A 205 -6.22 10.09 17.48
C VAL A 205 -7.08 10.94 16.55
N THR A 206 -7.18 10.57 15.28
CA THR A 206 -8.06 11.27 14.31
C THR A 206 -9.53 11.22 14.73
N ALA A 207 -10.00 10.05 15.17
CA ALA A 207 -11.38 9.85 15.63
C ALA A 207 -11.69 10.62 16.93
N SER A 208 -10.70 10.78 17.81
CA SER A 208 -10.79 11.65 18.99
C SER A 208 -10.85 13.12 18.58
N ALA A 209 -9.96 13.55 17.69
CA ALA A 209 -9.90 14.94 17.23
C ALA A 209 -11.21 15.35 16.51
N GLN A 210 -11.85 14.42 15.79
CA GLN A 210 -13.18 14.63 15.20
C GLN A 210 -14.26 14.93 16.25
N ARG A 211 -14.17 14.36 17.46
CA ARG A 211 -15.08 14.60 18.59
C ARG A 211 -14.73 15.87 19.38
N GLY A 212 -13.67 16.58 19.01
CA GLY A 212 -13.15 17.73 19.75
C GLY A 212 -12.23 17.34 20.91
N GLU A 213 -12.10 16.05 21.22
CA GLU A 213 -11.27 15.51 22.29
C GLU A 213 -9.79 15.45 21.87
N SER A 214 -8.87 15.67 22.82
CA SER A 214 -7.43 15.47 22.62
C SER A 214 -7.00 14.12 23.19
N MET A 215 -6.74 13.16 22.31
CA MET A 215 -6.17 11.87 22.70
C MET A 215 -4.66 11.87 22.50
N THR A 216 -3.92 11.43 23.52
CA THR A 216 -2.46 11.27 23.42
C THR A 216 -2.12 9.98 22.66
N ILE A 217 -0.94 9.94 22.03
CA ILE A 217 -0.42 8.74 21.33
C ILE A 217 -0.41 7.51 22.25
N ARG A 218 0.07 7.68 23.49
CA ARG A 218 0.08 6.62 24.51
C ARG A 218 -1.34 6.16 24.85
N GLY A 219 -2.25 7.10 25.10
CA GLY A 219 -3.66 6.78 25.40
C GLY A 219 -4.36 6.07 24.25
N ALA A 220 -4.05 6.44 23.00
CA ALA A 220 -4.58 5.80 21.80
C ALA A 220 -4.20 4.31 21.75
N TRP A 221 -2.94 3.98 22.00
CA TRP A 221 -2.49 2.58 22.01
C TRP A 221 -3.03 1.80 23.20
N GLN A 222 -2.90 2.35 24.41
CA GLN A 222 -3.32 1.67 25.65
C GLN A 222 -4.83 1.39 25.68
N GLY A 223 -5.65 2.29 25.15
CA GLY A 223 -7.09 2.08 25.05
C GLY A 223 -7.53 1.09 23.96
N PHE A 224 -6.60 0.52 23.18
CA PHE A 224 -6.91 -0.46 22.14
C PHE A 224 -6.90 -1.87 22.72
N SER A 225 -8.08 -2.49 22.86
CA SER A 225 -8.21 -3.81 23.47
C SER A 225 -7.40 -4.87 22.72
N TRP A 226 -6.90 -5.89 23.44
CA TRP A 226 -6.11 -6.96 22.82
C TRP A 226 -6.87 -7.70 21.73
N SER A 227 -8.15 -8.02 21.97
CA SER A 227 -9.01 -8.68 20.98
C SER A 227 -9.09 -7.86 19.69
N SER A 228 -9.38 -6.55 19.81
CA SER A 228 -9.45 -5.66 18.65
C SER A 228 -8.08 -5.50 17.96
N ARG A 229 -6.96 -5.51 18.70
CA ARG A 229 -5.61 -5.52 18.11
C ARG A 229 -5.42 -6.77 17.24
N VAL A 230 -5.70 -7.96 17.74
CA VAL A 230 -5.52 -9.20 16.97
C VAL A 230 -6.32 -9.17 15.67
N HIS A 231 -7.59 -8.76 15.72
CA HIS A 231 -8.42 -8.61 14.52
C HIS A 231 -7.87 -7.56 13.54
N PHE A 232 -7.37 -6.43 14.06
CA PHE A 232 -6.77 -5.38 13.24
C PHE A 232 -5.48 -5.83 12.56
N PHE A 233 -4.61 -6.52 13.29
CA PHE A 233 -3.38 -7.11 12.74
C PHE A 233 -3.68 -8.15 11.67
N LYS A 234 -4.64 -9.05 11.92
CA LYS A 234 -5.05 -10.06 10.94
C LYS A 234 -5.53 -9.40 9.65
N LEU A 235 -6.45 -8.45 9.76
CA LEU A 235 -7.01 -7.75 8.61
C LEU A 235 -5.93 -7.01 7.81
N LEU A 236 -5.03 -6.29 8.48
CA LEU A 236 -3.94 -5.60 7.77
C LEU A 236 -2.90 -6.57 7.20
N GLY A 237 -2.72 -7.75 7.81
CA GLY A 237 -1.90 -8.81 7.24
C GLY A 237 -2.47 -9.37 5.94
N GLU A 238 -3.79 -9.57 5.89
CA GLU A 238 -4.49 -9.95 4.65
C GLU A 238 -4.30 -8.88 3.56
N VAL A 239 -4.38 -7.60 3.93
CA VAL A 239 -4.15 -6.50 2.98
C VAL A 239 -2.71 -6.45 2.49
N LEU A 240 -1.75 -6.61 3.38
CA LEU A 240 -0.32 -6.59 3.02
C LEU A 240 0.01 -7.74 2.07
N PHE A 241 -0.52 -8.94 2.35
CA PHE A 241 -0.34 -10.11 1.48
C PHE A 241 -0.90 -9.84 0.08
N LEU A 242 -2.11 -9.25 0.00
CA LEU A 242 -2.69 -8.84 -1.27
C LEU A 242 -1.82 -7.78 -1.95
N GLU A 243 -1.43 -6.70 -1.28
CA GLU A 243 -0.60 -5.62 -1.86
C GLU A 243 0.74 -6.14 -2.38
N ALA A 244 1.38 -7.07 -1.66
CA ALA A 244 2.61 -7.74 -2.10
C ALA A 244 2.37 -8.61 -3.34
N GLY A 245 1.35 -9.47 -3.34
CA GLY A 245 1.03 -10.34 -4.46
C GLY A 245 0.74 -9.56 -5.75
N VAL A 246 0.03 -8.44 -5.64
CA VAL A 246 -0.22 -7.52 -6.75
C VAL A 246 1.05 -6.92 -7.30
N THR A 247 1.89 -6.42 -6.40
CA THR A 247 3.13 -5.76 -6.80
C THR A 247 3.98 -6.73 -7.60
N VAL A 248 4.07 -7.99 -7.14
CA VAL A 248 4.75 -9.07 -7.87
C VAL A 248 4.11 -9.30 -9.25
N VAL A 249 2.79 -9.50 -9.33
CA VAL A 249 2.11 -9.74 -10.61
C VAL A 249 2.28 -8.57 -11.58
N MET A 250 2.15 -7.33 -11.11
CA MET A 250 2.34 -6.12 -11.92
C MET A 250 3.78 -6.00 -12.44
N VAL A 251 4.77 -6.21 -11.56
CA VAL A 251 6.18 -6.18 -11.94
C VAL A 251 6.46 -7.25 -12.99
N LEU A 252 6.03 -8.49 -12.76
CA LEU A 252 6.20 -9.59 -13.72
C LEU A 252 5.50 -9.30 -15.06
N SER A 253 4.30 -8.71 -15.03
CA SER A 253 3.56 -8.33 -16.24
C SER A 253 4.30 -7.26 -17.04
N VAL A 254 4.85 -6.25 -16.37
CA VAL A 254 5.66 -5.20 -17.01
C VAL A 254 6.95 -5.77 -17.59
N PHE A 255 7.62 -6.68 -16.87
CA PHE A 255 8.82 -7.36 -17.37
C PHE A 255 8.51 -8.24 -18.59
N ALA A 256 7.42 -9.00 -18.55
CA ALA A 256 6.96 -9.83 -19.66
C ALA A 256 6.63 -9.01 -20.92
N LEU A 257 6.08 -7.80 -20.75
CA LEU A 257 5.78 -6.87 -21.85
C LEU A 257 7.02 -6.12 -22.36
N GLY A 258 8.00 -5.84 -21.49
CA GLY A 258 9.20 -5.08 -21.81
C GLY A 258 10.32 -5.91 -22.47
N HIS A 259 10.33 -7.23 -22.24
CA HIS A 259 11.32 -8.14 -22.80
C HIS A 259 10.66 -9.46 -23.27
N PRO A 260 10.41 -9.63 -24.59
CA PRO A 260 9.74 -10.83 -25.11
C PRO A 260 10.51 -12.13 -24.84
N THR A 261 11.83 -12.07 -24.63
CA THR A 261 12.66 -13.24 -24.29
C THR A 261 12.56 -13.66 -22.82
N VAL A 262 12.10 -12.79 -21.92
CA VAL A 262 11.96 -13.08 -20.47
C VAL A 262 10.61 -13.72 -20.16
N HIS A 263 9.63 -13.55 -21.05
CA HIS A 263 8.29 -14.15 -20.94
C HIS A 263 8.37 -15.68 -20.77
N ASP A 264 9.21 -16.35 -21.57
CA ASP A 264 9.32 -17.82 -21.55
C ASP A 264 10.02 -18.34 -20.29
N ASP A 265 11.06 -17.66 -19.81
CA ASP A 265 11.79 -18.04 -18.60
C ASP A 265 10.97 -17.80 -17.32
N VAL A 266 10.23 -16.69 -17.22
CA VAL A 266 9.36 -16.39 -16.08
C VAL A 266 8.17 -17.34 -16.03
N PHE A 267 7.59 -17.67 -17.20
CA PHE A 267 6.47 -18.62 -17.30
C PHE A 267 6.93 -20.05 -16.93
N GLN A 268 8.09 -20.49 -17.40
CA GLN A 268 8.72 -21.77 -17.00
C GLN A 268 9.01 -21.81 -15.49
N LEU A 269 9.51 -20.71 -14.90
CA LEU A 269 9.77 -20.61 -13.47
C LEU A 269 8.48 -20.72 -12.65
N PHE A 270 7.39 -20.08 -13.11
CA PHE A 270 6.07 -20.12 -12.46
C PHE A 270 5.45 -21.52 -12.54
N VAL A 271 5.48 -22.15 -13.72
CA VAL A 271 4.97 -23.52 -13.90
C VAL A 271 5.72 -24.49 -13.01
N LYS A 272 7.06 -24.41 -12.97
CA LYS A 272 7.91 -25.31 -12.17
C LYS A 272 7.75 -25.15 -10.65
N TYR A 273 7.32 -23.98 -10.17
CA TYR A 273 7.09 -23.74 -8.74
C TYR A 273 5.68 -24.15 -8.26
N PHE A 274 4.72 -24.27 -9.18
CA PHE A 274 3.31 -24.56 -8.88
C PHE A 274 2.81 -25.91 -9.43
N SER A 275 3.65 -26.66 -10.15
CA SER A 275 3.45 -28.07 -10.52
C SER A 275 4.20 -29.00 -9.57
#